data_AF-A0A949WJF9-F1
#
_entry.id   AF-A0A949WJF9-F1
#
_cell.length_a   1.000
_cell.length_b   1.000
_cell.length_c   1.000
_cell.angle_alpha   90.00
_cell.angle_beta   90.00
_cell.angle_gamma   90.00
#
_symmetry.space_group_name_H-M   'P 1'
#
loop_
_entity.id
_entity.type
_entity.pdbx_description
1 polymer ?
#
loop_
_entity_poly.entity_id
_entity_poly.type
_entity_poly.pdbx_seq_one_letter_code
_entity_poly.pdbx_strand_id
1 'polypeptide(L)'
;MSADQSLPAPAGVEDQSDDASIRERLNSLLSEHSQSEIARKTGSLVASVNRYVHGARIPAAFCAALVRGLNVNPSWLLVGEGAPSLADVPADTAKLGGNLLALVEAMSAVARMRLGSLTGKHHLKVLRELNDALVAHERLREKLNEQSRPLFAEMLRDLQAALDKRDLARAGELRKAVEQLSRLCDDEDLERDFYRVQAYHEFQLKNSSRFLQLQRKLFLRSLPNDNLFDERACDEARRLVVALVQMNRLHEALRVCRATRNLAGKAGRRWAAFARLENTHGVILVELGHLYKGMALVQRSLPRLTGMYRKVSEAALAKQMLWAGLVRLEDAMAMSERNDAKAEHFLQTACWLSEPRLLEATLAYAEARDVEPVWRDGFFPRYARSLLKQLTHPGSEEAAAFEAAMQASPKTAPRDEGDWVRLGASVAHLYLAAGLREHALAQTLEVDRRLKSMDPEVNPEPLAAATHYRCVLALMSSPTDARQKGMIQQARRFFTRYIRGGYAILESALKS
;
A
#
# COMPACT_ATOMS: atom_id res chain seq x y z
N MET A 1 -23.08 7.63 -67.60
CA MET A 1 -23.74 7.94 -66.30
C MET A 1 -23.93 6.61 -65.58
N SER A 2 -23.34 6.28 -64.43
CA SER A 2 -22.41 6.90 -63.48
C SER A 2 -21.58 5.74 -62.89
N ALA A 3 -20.26 5.66 -63.05
CA ALA A 3 -19.24 6.36 -62.27
C ALA A 3 -19.35 6.13 -60.74
N ASP A 4 -18.96 4.93 -60.32
CA ASP A 4 -18.62 4.58 -58.95
C ASP A 4 -17.18 5.06 -58.69
N GLN A 5 -17.04 6.25 -58.10
CA GLN A 5 -15.76 6.80 -57.65
C GLN A 5 -15.60 6.51 -56.16
N SER A 6 -15.17 5.29 -55.84
CA SER A 6 -14.49 5.01 -54.59
C SER A 6 -13.22 5.86 -54.53
N LEU A 7 -13.23 6.89 -53.69
CA LEU A 7 -12.04 7.68 -53.37
C LEU A 7 -10.92 6.72 -52.93
N PRO A 8 -9.70 6.83 -53.50
CA PRO A 8 -8.57 6.06 -53.03
C PRO A 8 -8.25 6.48 -51.60
N ALA A 9 -8.00 5.48 -50.72
CA ALA A 9 -7.47 5.72 -49.39
C ALA A 9 -6.24 6.64 -49.49
N PRO A 10 -6.10 7.66 -48.63
CA PRO A 10 -4.93 8.52 -48.65
C PRO A 10 -3.70 7.64 -48.38
N ALA A 11 -2.80 7.61 -49.36
CA ALA A 11 -1.51 6.95 -49.27
C ALA A 11 -0.81 7.38 -47.97
N GLY A 12 -0.23 6.39 -47.27
CA GLY A 12 0.45 6.57 -46.00
C GLY A 12 1.44 7.74 -46.03
N VAL A 13 1.10 8.81 -45.33
CA VAL A 13 2.02 9.91 -45.03
C VAL A 13 2.84 9.49 -43.81
N GLU A 14 3.91 8.76 -44.12
CA GLU A 14 5.20 8.67 -43.42
C GLU A 14 5.23 8.63 -41.88
N ASP A 15 5.36 7.40 -41.37
CA ASP A 15 5.83 6.97 -40.04
C ASP A 15 7.34 7.29 -39.80
N GLN A 16 8.02 8.00 -40.72
CA GLN A 16 9.49 8.13 -40.76
C GLN A 16 10.07 9.25 -39.88
N SER A 17 9.29 10.30 -39.54
CA SER A 17 9.78 11.50 -38.84
C SER A 17 10.10 11.28 -37.35
N ASP A 18 9.28 10.51 -36.64
CA ASP A 18 9.43 10.35 -35.18
C ASP A 18 10.42 9.23 -34.83
N ASP A 19 10.41 8.14 -35.60
CA ASP A 19 11.47 7.13 -35.55
C ASP A 19 12.83 7.74 -35.91
N ALA A 20 12.89 8.75 -36.78
CA ALA A 20 14.12 9.50 -37.03
C ALA A 20 14.57 10.31 -35.81
N SER A 21 13.64 10.93 -35.07
CA SER A 21 13.94 11.70 -33.85
C SER A 21 14.35 10.81 -32.68
N ILE A 22 13.67 9.68 -32.48
CA ILE A 22 14.06 8.66 -31.48
C ILE A 22 15.41 8.03 -31.88
N ARG A 23 15.64 7.78 -33.17
CA ARG A 23 16.91 7.27 -33.70
C ARG A 23 18.05 8.27 -33.56
N GLU A 24 17.80 9.56 -33.74
CA GLU A 24 18.80 10.61 -33.51
C GLU A 24 19.25 10.58 -32.04
N ARG A 25 18.30 10.48 -31.11
CA ARG A 25 18.59 10.32 -29.69
C ARG A 25 19.27 8.98 -29.38
N LEU A 26 18.89 7.89 -30.04
CA LEU A 26 19.59 6.61 -29.96
C LEU A 26 21.04 6.72 -30.48
N ASN A 27 21.29 7.51 -31.52
CA ASN A 27 22.62 7.81 -32.02
C ASN A 27 23.42 8.68 -31.05
N SER A 28 22.78 9.59 -30.30
CA SER A 28 23.43 10.29 -29.18
C SER A 28 23.82 9.33 -28.06
N LEU A 29 23.01 8.30 -27.74
CA LEU A 29 23.40 7.27 -26.77
C LEU A 29 24.62 6.44 -27.23
N LEU A 30 24.84 6.34 -28.55
CA LEU A 30 25.98 5.59 -29.11
C LEU A 30 27.33 6.31 -28.93
N SER A 31 27.34 7.60 -28.58
CA SER A 31 28.60 8.29 -28.23
C SER A 31 29.13 7.88 -26.86
N GLU A 32 28.24 7.42 -25.96
CA GLU A 32 28.56 7.02 -24.59
C GLU A 32 28.56 5.50 -24.39
N HIS A 33 27.76 4.76 -25.19
CA HIS A 33 27.62 3.31 -25.10
C HIS A 33 27.82 2.64 -26.46
N SER A 34 28.64 1.58 -26.53
CA SER A 34 28.80 0.82 -27.77
C SER A 34 27.53 0.04 -28.15
N GLN A 35 27.31 -0.25 -29.44
CA GLN A 35 26.18 -1.09 -29.89
C GLN A 35 26.13 -2.45 -29.18
N SER A 36 27.29 -3.04 -28.92
CA SER A 36 27.44 -4.29 -28.16
C SER A 36 27.04 -4.15 -26.70
N GLU A 37 27.36 -3.01 -26.09
CA GLU A 37 26.95 -2.70 -24.72
C GLU A 37 25.44 -2.48 -24.62
N ILE A 38 24.85 -1.71 -25.54
CA ILE A 38 23.41 -1.51 -25.62
C ILE A 38 22.70 -2.85 -25.80
N ALA A 39 23.16 -3.69 -26.74
CA ALA A 39 22.61 -5.03 -26.95
C ALA A 39 22.65 -5.89 -25.67
N ARG A 40 23.80 -5.93 -24.99
CA ARG A 40 23.97 -6.67 -23.73
C ARG A 40 23.05 -6.16 -22.62
N LYS A 41 22.95 -4.84 -22.44
CA LYS A 41 22.17 -4.20 -21.36
C LYS A 41 20.66 -4.25 -21.62
N THR A 42 20.25 -4.25 -22.88
CA THR A 42 18.83 -4.33 -23.29
C THR A 42 18.35 -5.77 -23.55
N GLY A 43 19.25 -6.76 -23.57
CA GLY A 43 18.91 -8.14 -23.92
C GLY A 43 18.54 -8.33 -25.41
N SER A 44 18.86 -7.35 -26.26
CA SER A 44 18.61 -7.39 -27.70
C SER A 44 19.81 -7.94 -28.47
N LEU A 45 19.59 -8.47 -29.67
CA LEU A 45 20.69 -8.85 -30.57
C LEU A 45 21.38 -7.59 -31.11
N VAL A 46 22.71 -7.61 -31.23
CA VAL A 46 23.50 -6.50 -31.82
C VAL A 46 22.99 -6.16 -33.23
N ALA A 47 22.63 -7.18 -34.01
CA ALA A 47 22.05 -6.99 -35.35
C ALA A 47 20.67 -6.29 -35.33
N SER A 48 19.89 -6.42 -34.26
CA SER A 48 18.63 -5.69 -34.11
C SER A 48 18.88 -4.24 -33.71
N VAL A 49 19.83 -3.99 -32.79
CA VAL A 49 20.26 -2.62 -32.43
C VAL A 49 20.79 -1.89 -33.67
N ASN A 50 21.65 -2.54 -34.45
CA ASN A 50 22.17 -2.00 -35.70
C ASN A 50 21.04 -1.66 -36.70
N ARG A 51 20.04 -2.54 -36.84
CA ARG A 51 18.87 -2.25 -37.70
C ARG A 51 18.08 -1.02 -37.23
N TYR A 52 17.83 -0.87 -35.93
CA TYR A 52 17.10 0.28 -35.38
C TYR A 52 17.84 1.61 -35.62
N VAL A 53 19.16 1.58 -35.49
CA VAL A 53 20.07 2.71 -35.75
C VAL A 53 20.09 3.13 -37.23
N HIS A 54 19.89 2.20 -38.16
CA HIS A 54 20.03 2.44 -39.61
C HIS A 54 18.69 2.49 -40.37
N GLY A 55 17.56 2.72 -39.68
CA GLY A 55 16.30 3.02 -40.35
C GLY A 55 15.16 2.03 -40.13
N ALA A 56 15.39 0.92 -39.43
CA ALA A 56 14.29 0.01 -39.09
C ALA A 56 13.36 0.64 -38.04
N ARG A 57 12.11 0.17 -38.03
CA ARG A 57 11.10 0.58 -37.06
C ARG A 57 11.56 0.24 -35.64
N ILE A 58 11.47 1.19 -34.72
CA ILE A 58 11.91 0.98 -33.33
C ILE A 58 10.74 0.46 -32.48
N PRO A 59 10.78 -0.77 -31.96
CA PRO A 59 9.69 -1.31 -31.14
C PRO A 59 9.65 -0.64 -29.76
N ALA A 60 8.45 -0.41 -29.23
CA ALA A 60 8.28 0.10 -27.86
C ALA A 60 8.98 -0.76 -26.79
N ALA A 61 9.01 -2.09 -27.00
CA ALA A 61 9.73 -3.02 -26.12
C ALA A 61 11.25 -2.78 -26.08
N PHE A 62 11.84 -2.28 -27.17
CA PHE A 62 13.25 -1.89 -27.22
C PHE A 62 13.48 -0.59 -26.43
N CYS A 63 12.59 0.40 -26.57
CA CYS A 63 12.62 1.61 -25.75
C CYS A 63 12.48 1.29 -24.25
N ALA A 64 11.60 0.36 -23.88
CA ALA A 64 11.48 -0.14 -22.50
C ALA A 64 12.79 -0.77 -22.01
N ALA A 65 13.44 -1.55 -22.86
CA ALA A 65 14.72 -2.17 -22.54
C ALA A 65 15.85 -1.14 -22.35
N LEU A 66 15.87 -0.04 -23.10
CA LEU A 66 16.82 1.06 -22.91
C LEU A 66 16.63 1.75 -21.56
N VAL A 67 15.38 2.08 -21.21
CA VAL A 67 15.05 2.68 -19.91
C VAL A 67 15.48 1.77 -18.75
N ARG A 68 15.25 0.45 -18.86
CA ARG A 68 15.64 -0.52 -17.82
C ARG A 68 17.13 -0.81 -17.73
N GLY A 69 17.77 -1.02 -18.89
CA GLY A 69 19.13 -1.55 -18.98
C GLY A 69 20.19 -0.47 -18.82
N LEU A 70 19.86 0.76 -19.19
CA LEU A 70 20.77 1.89 -19.26
C LEU A 70 20.26 3.09 -18.45
N ASN A 71 19.14 2.97 -17.73
CA ASN A 71 18.55 4.06 -16.96
C ASN A 71 18.28 5.33 -17.81
N VAL A 72 17.88 5.15 -19.07
CA VAL A 72 17.54 6.25 -19.98
C VAL A 72 16.25 6.93 -19.55
N ASN A 73 16.22 8.27 -19.58
CA ASN A 73 15.03 9.05 -19.28
C ASN A 73 13.99 8.92 -20.42
N PRO A 74 12.77 8.41 -20.14
CA PRO A 74 11.75 8.20 -21.18
C PRO A 74 11.22 9.51 -21.77
N SER A 75 11.19 10.61 -21.01
CA SER A 75 10.81 11.93 -21.54
C SER A 75 11.83 12.43 -22.55
N TRP A 76 13.11 12.25 -22.26
CA TRP A 76 14.16 12.60 -23.21
C TRP A 76 14.08 11.72 -24.45
N LEU A 77 13.93 10.40 -24.29
CA LEU A 77 13.91 9.46 -25.40
C LEU A 77 12.74 9.71 -26.36
N LEU A 78 11.54 9.92 -25.83
CA LEU A 78 10.32 10.05 -26.64
C LEU A 78 10.11 11.46 -27.18
N VAL A 79 10.34 12.49 -26.37
CA VAL A 79 10.02 13.89 -26.71
C VAL A 79 11.21 14.85 -26.67
N GLY A 80 12.41 14.39 -26.31
CA GLY A 80 13.62 15.21 -26.28
C GLY A 80 13.68 16.19 -25.10
N GLU A 81 12.97 15.88 -24.02
CA GLU A 81 12.91 16.72 -22.81
C GLU A 81 13.73 16.18 -21.64
N GLY A 82 14.49 17.06 -20.98
CA GLY A 82 15.36 16.72 -19.86
C GLY A 82 16.69 16.10 -20.28
N ALA A 83 17.43 15.58 -19.30
CA ALA A 83 18.72 14.91 -19.53
C ALA A 83 18.53 13.46 -20.05
N PRO A 84 19.50 12.90 -20.79
CA PRO A 84 19.44 11.52 -21.30
C PRO A 84 19.33 10.46 -20.21
N SER A 85 19.91 10.70 -19.05
CA SER A 85 19.93 9.79 -17.90
C SER A 85 18.85 10.13 -16.89
N LEU A 86 18.23 9.09 -16.30
CA LEU A 86 17.31 9.20 -15.16
C LEU A 86 17.97 9.73 -13.87
N ALA A 87 19.30 9.64 -13.77
CA ALA A 87 20.05 10.10 -12.60
C ALA A 87 20.22 11.64 -12.57
N ASP A 88 20.18 12.29 -13.73
CA ASP A 88 20.56 13.69 -13.92
C ASP A 88 19.36 14.65 -13.96
N VAL A 89 18.28 14.31 -13.24
CA VAL A 89 17.05 15.10 -13.26
C VAL A 89 16.94 16.02 -12.02
N PRO A 90 17.47 17.26 -12.07
CA PRO A 90 16.78 18.43 -11.56
C PRO A 90 15.84 18.99 -12.65
N ALA A 91 14.77 19.63 -12.22
CA ALA A 91 13.64 20.06 -13.04
C ALA A 91 14.02 21.04 -14.15
N ASP A 92 13.68 20.71 -15.41
CA ASP A 92 13.50 21.70 -16.47
C ASP A 92 12.40 21.25 -17.45
N THR A 93 11.20 21.78 -17.22
CA THR A 93 9.96 21.57 -17.98
C THR A 93 9.80 22.68 -19.02
N ALA A 94 10.70 22.76 -20.01
CA ALA A 94 10.78 23.91 -20.91
C ALA A 94 10.14 23.72 -22.30
N LYS A 95 9.82 22.50 -22.76
CA LYS A 95 9.39 22.28 -24.16
C LYS A 95 7.91 21.96 -24.35
N LEU A 96 7.27 21.24 -23.43
CA LEU A 96 5.81 21.07 -23.39
C LEU A 96 5.09 22.42 -23.21
N GLY A 97 5.77 23.36 -22.54
CA GLY A 97 5.37 24.76 -22.42
C GLY A 97 5.24 25.48 -23.76
N GLY A 98 6.01 25.13 -24.80
CA GLY A 98 5.96 25.82 -26.10
C GLY A 98 4.66 25.57 -26.87
N ASN A 99 4.19 24.32 -26.90
CA ASN A 99 2.94 23.96 -27.58
C ASN A 99 1.70 24.40 -26.79
N LEU A 100 1.76 24.33 -25.45
CA LEU A 100 0.72 24.87 -24.58
C LEU A 100 0.70 26.42 -24.62
N LEU A 101 1.85 27.08 -24.70
CA LEU A 101 1.93 28.54 -24.84
C LEU A 101 1.34 28.99 -26.17
N ALA A 102 1.67 28.32 -27.29
CA ALA A 102 1.07 28.62 -28.59
C ALA A 102 -0.46 28.45 -28.57
N LEU A 103 -0.97 27.41 -27.91
CA LEU A 103 -2.40 27.20 -27.73
C LEU A 103 -3.04 28.30 -26.83
N VAL A 104 -2.40 28.64 -25.71
CA VAL A 104 -2.87 29.66 -24.76
C VAL A 104 -2.81 31.06 -25.35
N GLU A 105 -1.80 31.36 -26.18
CA GLU A 105 -1.66 32.61 -26.92
C GLU A 105 -2.75 32.73 -27.99
N ALA A 106 -3.01 31.65 -28.74
CA ALA A 106 -4.10 31.60 -29.71
C ALA A 106 -5.49 31.72 -29.04
N MET A 107 -5.71 31.04 -27.91
CA MET A 107 -6.94 31.16 -27.12
C MET A 107 -7.10 32.56 -26.50
N SER A 108 -6.01 33.16 -26.02
CA SER A 108 -6.00 34.53 -25.47
C SER A 108 -6.23 35.59 -26.54
N ALA A 109 -5.80 35.35 -27.78
CA ALA A 109 -6.10 36.19 -28.93
C ALA A 109 -7.60 36.15 -29.26
N VAL A 110 -8.23 34.96 -29.20
CA VAL A 110 -9.67 34.78 -29.43
C VAL A 110 -10.53 35.33 -28.28
N ALA A 111 -10.11 35.14 -27.02
CA ALA A 111 -10.84 35.64 -25.84
C ALA A 111 -10.89 37.19 -25.75
N ARG A 112 -9.91 37.88 -26.35
CA ARG A 112 -9.88 39.36 -26.45
C ARG A 112 -10.79 39.91 -27.54
N MET A 113 -11.32 39.07 -28.42
CA MET A 113 -12.26 39.51 -29.46
C MET A 113 -13.67 39.62 -28.88
N ARG A 114 -14.29 40.80 -28.97
CA ARG A 114 -15.72 40.96 -28.62
C ARG A 114 -16.56 40.16 -29.63
N LEU A 115 -17.35 39.20 -29.12
CA LEU A 115 -18.26 38.32 -29.88
C LEU A 115 -19.13 39.04 -30.93
N GLY A 116 -19.38 40.35 -30.77
CA GLY A 116 -20.17 41.17 -31.69
C GLY A 116 -19.48 41.65 -32.99
N SER A 117 -18.18 41.38 -33.21
CA SER A 117 -17.45 41.83 -34.43
C SER A 117 -16.88 40.71 -35.31
N LEU A 118 -17.34 39.48 -35.14
CA LEU A 118 -16.88 38.27 -35.86
C LEU A 118 -17.37 38.18 -37.33
N THR A 119 -17.32 39.27 -38.10
CA THR A 119 -17.81 39.30 -39.50
C THR A 119 -16.72 39.57 -40.55
N GLY A 120 -15.48 39.87 -40.15
CA GLY A 120 -14.36 40.16 -41.05
C GLY A 120 -13.53 38.93 -41.48
N LYS A 121 -13.03 38.92 -42.73
CA LYS A 121 -12.13 37.88 -43.28
C LYS A 121 -10.91 37.57 -42.38
N HIS A 122 -10.41 38.56 -41.65
CA HIS A 122 -9.29 38.40 -40.71
C HIS A 122 -9.65 37.51 -39.51
N HIS A 123 -10.88 37.61 -38.99
CA HIS A 123 -11.33 36.82 -37.83
C HIS A 123 -11.55 35.35 -38.21
N LEU A 124 -12.02 35.08 -39.42
CA LEU A 124 -12.11 33.73 -39.97
C LEU A 124 -10.73 33.08 -40.16
N LYS A 125 -9.70 33.88 -40.47
CA LYS A 125 -8.32 33.39 -40.57
C LYS A 125 -7.78 32.97 -39.20
N VAL A 126 -7.96 33.81 -38.17
CA VAL A 126 -7.53 33.49 -36.79
C VAL A 126 -8.25 32.26 -36.22
N LEU A 127 -9.56 32.11 -36.48
CA LEU A 127 -10.31 30.92 -36.07
C LEU A 127 -9.84 29.65 -36.79
N ARG A 128 -9.45 29.74 -38.08
CA ARG A 128 -8.82 28.61 -38.78
C ARG A 128 -7.46 28.28 -38.21
N GLU A 129 -6.60 29.26 -37.97
CA GLU A 129 -5.28 29.04 -37.37
C GLU A 129 -5.40 28.40 -35.98
N LEU A 130 -6.37 28.81 -35.15
CA LEU A 130 -6.67 28.16 -33.88
C LEU A 130 -7.16 26.71 -34.08
N ASN A 131 -8.07 26.49 -35.03
CA ASN A 131 -8.59 25.16 -35.32
C ASN A 131 -7.48 24.22 -35.84
N ASP A 132 -6.60 24.72 -36.71
CA ASP A 132 -5.47 23.96 -37.24
C ASP A 132 -4.45 23.65 -36.13
N ALA A 133 -4.19 24.59 -35.22
CA ALA A 133 -3.35 24.39 -34.05
C ALA A 133 -3.95 23.36 -33.07
N LEU A 134 -5.27 23.39 -32.84
CA LEU A 134 -5.99 22.40 -32.03
C LEU A 134 -5.90 21.00 -32.65
N VAL A 135 -6.15 20.89 -33.96
CA VAL A 135 -6.05 19.61 -34.69
C VAL A 135 -4.61 19.08 -34.68
N ALA A 136 -3.61 19.94 -34.83
CA ALA A 136 -2.21 19.56 -34.75
C ALA A 136 -1.85 19.06 -33.34
N HIS A 137 -2.33 19.73 -32.29
CA HIS A 137 -2.13 19.33 -30.90
C HIS A 137 -2.83 18.01 -30.57
N GLU A 138 -4.07 17.80 -31.01
CA GLU A 138 -4.79 16.53 -30.84
C GLU A 138 -4.07 15.38 -31.54
N ARG A 139 -3.62 15.58 -32.79
CA ARG A 139 -2.84 14.57 -33.51
C ARG A 139 -1.53 14.23 -32.81
N LEU A 140 -0.82 15.24 -32.28
CA LEU A 140 0.40 15.01 -31.51
C LEU A 140 0.11 14.23 -30.23
N ARG A 141 -0.98 14.56 -29.53
CA ARG A 141 -1.43 13.89 -28.31
C ARG A 141 -1.82 12.42 -28.57
N GLU A 142 -2.56 12.14 -29.63
CA GLU A 142 -2.90 10.78 -30.06
C GLU A 142 -1.65 9.95 -30.36
N LYS A 143 -0.72 10.50 -31.14
CA LYS A 143 0.56 9.84 -31.46
C LYS A 143 1.44 9.59 -30.24
N LEU A 144 1.55 10.59 -29.36
CA LEU A 144 2.29 10.45 -28.10
C LEU A 144 1.70 9.31 -27.26
N ASN A 145 0.37 9.24 -27.18
CA ASN A 145 -0.34 8.17 -26.48
C ASN A 145 -0.10 6.79 -27.11
N GLU A 146 -0.11 6.66 -28.43
CA GLU A 146 0.14 5.39 -29.12
C GLU A 146 1.52 4.80 -28.76
N GLN A 147 2.53 5.66 -28.60
CA GLN A 147 3.89 5.24 -28.24
C GLN A 147 4.10 5.07 -26.73
N SER A 148 3.56 5.99 -25.93
CA SER A 148 3.78 6.02 -24.48
C SER A 148 2.97 4.94 -23.76
N ARG A 149 1.76 4.62 -24.22
CA ARG A 149 0.85 3.64 -23.58
C ARG A 149 1.44 2.23 -23.43
N PRO A 150 1.96 1.55 -24.48
CA PRO A 150 2.53 0.21 -24.33
C PRO A 150 3.77 0.22 -23.43
N LEU A 151 4.59 1.27 -23.52
CA LEU A 151 5.78 1.45 -22.69
C LEU A 151 5.40 1.65 -21.21
N PHE A 152 4.39 2.47 -20.94
CA PHE A 152 3.85 2.68 -19.60
C PHE A 152 3.31 1.38 -19.00
N ALA A 153 2.51 0.63 -19.76
CA ALA A 153 1.99 -0.66 -19.31
C ALA A 153 3.09 -1.71 -19.03
N GLU A 154 4.16 -1.73 -19.82
CA GLU A 154 5.30 -2.62 -19.59
C GLU A 154 6.09 -2.22 -18.33
N MET A 155 6.49 -0.95 -18.22
CA MET A 155 7.26 -0.47 -17.07
C MET A 155 6.49 -0.57 -15.75
N LEU A 156 5.17 -0.36 -15.79
CA LEU A 156 4.31 -0.54 -14.63
C LEU A 156 4.27 -2.00 -14.15
N ARG A 157 4.24 -2.97 -15.08
CA ARG A 157 4.34 -4.41 -14.75
C ARG A 157 5.70 -4.75 -14.15
N ASP A 158 6.78 -4.18 -14.67
CA ASP A 158 8.13 -4.39 -14.13
C ASP A 158 8.29 -3.81 -12.73
N LEU A 159 7.73 -2.62 -12.49
CA LEU A 159 7.70 -2.01 -11.17
C LEU A 159 6.96 -2.91 -10.18
N GLN A 160 5.77 -3.42 -10.55
CA GLN A 160 5.03 -4.36 -9.71
C GLN A 160 5.85 -5.64 -9.44
N ALA A 161 6.48 -6.22 -10.45
CA ALA A 161 7.30 -7.42 -10.30
C ALA A 161 8.54 -7.19 -9.41
N ALA A 162 9.16 -6.01 -9.46
CA ALA A 162 10.25 -5.63 -8.57
C ALA A 162 9.77 -5.53 -7.11
N LEU A 163 8.60 -4.92 -6.88
CA LEU A 163 7.97 -4.86 -5.56
C LEU A 163 7.60 -6.25 -5.03
N ASP A 164 7.06 -7.13 -5.88
CA ASP A 164 6.71 -8.50 -5.48
C ASP A 164 7.96 -9.28 -5.05
N LYS A 165 9.10 -9.01 -5.67
CA LYS A 165 10.43 -9.56 -5.30
C LYS A 165 11.12 -8.82 -4.15
N ARG A 166 10.52 -7.76 -3.63
CA ARG A 166 11.08 -6.86 -2.59
C ARG A 166 12.41 -6.19 -2.98
N ASP A 167 12.64 -5.97 -4.28
CA ASP A 167 13.78 -5.22 -4.79
C ASP A 167 13.47 -3.71 -4.78
N LEU A 168 13.58 -3.10 -3.59
CA LEU A 168 13.19 -1.71 -3.35
C LEU A 168 14.06 -0.69 -4.08
N ALA A 169 15.34 -1.02 -4.31
CA ALA A 169 16.25 -0.14 -5.05
C ALA A 169 15.80 -0.01 -6.51
N ARG A 170 15.61 -1.15 -7.19
CA ARG A 170 15.12 -1.18 -8.56
C ARG A 170 13.71 -0.62 -8.68
N ALA A 171 12.83 -0.90 -7.72
CA ALA A 171 11.49 -0.33 -7.69
C ALA A 171 11.52 1.21 -7.60
N GLY A 172 12.48 1.78 -6.85
CA GLY A 172 12.69 3.22 -6.76
C GLY A 172 13.03 3.87 -8.12
N GLU A 173 13.91 3.25 -8.90
CA GLU A 173 14.29 3.71 -10.25
C GLU A 173 13.13 3.57 -11.24
N LEU A 174 12.52 2.38 -11.30
CA LEU A 174 11.37 2.13 -12.17
C LEU A 174 10.21 3.08 -11.88
N ARG A 175 9.95 3.40 -10.60
CA ARG A 175 8.92 4.38 -10.23
C ARG A 175 9.16 5.74 -10.86
N LYS A 176 10.40 6.25 -10.86
CA LYS A 176 10.73 7.56 -11.46
C LYS A 176 10.43 7.57 -12.96
N ALA A 177 10.81 6.51 -13.66
CA ALA A 177 10.53 6.36 -15.09
C ALA A 177 9.03 6.27 -15.39
N VAL A 178 8.28 5.49 -14.59
CA VAL A 178 6.83 5.38 -14.72
C VAL A 178 6.14 6.72 -14.43
N GLU A 179 6.62 7.51 -13.48
CA GLU A 179 6.10 8.86 -13.19
C GLU A 179 6.28 9.84 -14.36
N GLN A 180 7.37 9.72 -15.11
CA GLN A 180 7.56 10.50 -16.34
C GLN A 180 6.57 10.05 -17.43
N LEU A 181 6.43 8.73 -17.63
CA LEU A 181 5.50 8.18 -18.60
C LEU A 181 4.04 8.53 -18.31
N SER A 182 3.63 8.59 -17.04
CA SER A 182 2.27 8.98 -16.67
C SER A 182 1.93 10.42 -17.03
N ARG A 183 2.92 11.30 -17.29
CA ARG A 183 2.71 12.68 -17.76
C ARG A 183 2.56 12.76 -19.28
N LEU A 184 3.00 11.73 -19.99
CA LEU A 184 3.01 11.63 -21.45
C LEU A 184 1.90 10.72 -21.98
N CYS A 185 1.11 10.12 -21.09
CA CYS A 185 0.04 9.21 -21.42
C CYS A 185 -1.26 9.63 -20.74
N ASP A 186 -2.33 9.79 -21.51
CA ASP A 186 -3.67 10.16 -21.04
C ASP A 186 -4.55 8.94 -20.71
N ASP A 187 -3.98 7.74 -20.61
CA ASP A 187 -4.72 6.54 -20.22
C ASP A 187 -5.01 6.57 -18.71
N GLU A 188 -6.23 6.95 -18.34
CA GLU A 188 -6.67 7.07 -16.95
C GLU A 188 -6.61 5.75 -16.17
N ASP A 189 -6.81 4.61 -16.83
CA ASP A 189 -6.76 3.31 -16.18
C ASP A 189 -5.31 2.92 -15.84
N LEU A 190 -4.35 3.21 -16.72
CA LEU A 190 -2.92 3.05 -16.43
C LEU A 190 -2.43 4.07 -15.38
N GLU A 191 -2.87 5.33 -15.45
CA GLU A 191 -2.55 6.35 -14.43
C GLU A 191 -3.02 5.88 -13.04
N ARG A 192 -4.24 5.36 -12.96
CA ARG A 192 -4.78 4.77 -11.72
C ARG A 192 -3.94 3.58 -11.25
N ASP A 193 -3.62 2.65 -12.14
CA ASP A 193 -2.82 1.48 -11.77
C ASP A 193 -1.42 1.90 -11.29
N PHE A 194 -0.83 2.96 -11.87
CA PHE A 194 0.37 3.57 -11.34
C PHE A 194 0.22 4.09 -9.91
N TYR A 195 -0.84 4.84 -9.57
CA TYR A 195 -1.06 5.26 -8.18
C TYR A 195 -1.22 4.07 -7.23
N ARG A 196 -1.84 2.96 -7.68
CA ARG A 196 -1.96 1.74 -6.87
C ARG A 196 -0.60 1.13 -6.57
N VAL A 197 0.25 0.98 -7.59
CA VAL A 197 1.61 0.45 -7.45
C VAL A 197 2.48 1.41 -6.62
N GLN A 198 2.33 2.72 -6.81
CA GLN A 198 3.00 3.73 -5.99
C GLN A 198 2.59 3.65 -4.52
N ALA A 199 1.30 3.46 -4.23
CA ALA A 199 0.82 3.24 -2.87
C ALA A 199 1.42 1.96 -2.28
N TYR A 200 1.48 0.87 -3.05
CA TYR A 200 2.11 -0.38 -2.59
C TYR A 200 3.61 -0.19 -2.31
N HIS A 201 4.32 0.58 -3.12
CA HIS A 201 5.72 0.93 -2.87
C HIS A 201 5.88 1.72 -1.57
N GLU A 202 5.09 2.78 -1.34
CA GLU A 202 5.14 3.55 -0.08
C GLU A 202 4.77 2.67 1.14
N PHE A 203 3.87 1.70 0.97
CA PHE A 203 3.57 0.70 1.99
C PHE A 203 4.79 -0.19 2.29
N GLN A 204 5.52 -0.66 1.28
CA GLN A 204 6.76 -1.44 1.48
C GLN A 204 7.89 -0.61 2.09
N LEU A 205 8.00 0.67 1.72
CA LEU A 205 8.90 1.65 2.34
C LEU A 205 8.46 2.08 3.73
N LYS A 206 7.26 1.66 4.17
CA LYS A 206 6.68 1.97 5.49
C LYS A 206 6.45 3.46 5.70
N ASN A 207 6.25 4.19 4.60
CA ASN A 207 5.84 5.58 4.60
C ASN A 207 4.32 5.66 4.73
N SER A 208 3.82 5.38 5.92
CA SER A 208 2.40 5.27 6.23
C SER A 208 1.63 6.53 5.79
N SER A 209 2.14 7.73 6.10
CA SER A 209 1.47 9.00 5.75
C SER A 209 1.22 9.11 4.25
N ARG A 210 2.25 8.90 3.42
CA ARG A 210 2.13 8.98 1.96
C ARG A 210 1.28 7.86 1.39
N PHE A 211 1.39 6.65 1.94
CA PHE A 211 0.51 5.54 1.58
C PHE A 211 -0.97 5.88 1.78
N LEU A 212 -1.35 6.42 2.94
CA LEU A 212 -2.74 6.83 3.22
C LEU A 212 -3.21 7.96 2.29
N GLN A 213 -2.35 8.95 2.03
CA GLN A 213 -2.67 10.04 1.10
C GLN A 213 -2.99 9.51 -0.30
N LEU A 214 -2.18 8.57 -0.81
CA LEU A 214 -2.41 7.94 -2.11
C LEU A 214 -3.69 7.12 -2.14
N GLN A 215 -4.00 6.37 -1.09
CA GLN A 215 -5.26 5.60 -0.98
C GLN A 215 -6.49 6.53 -0.95
N ARG A 216 -6.40 7.67 -0.25
CA ARG A 216 -7.46 8.69 -0.26
C ARG A 216 -7.65 9.29 -1.64
N LYS A 217 -6.55 9.62 -2.34
CA LYS A 217 -6.60 10.15 -3.72
C LYS A 217 -7.25 9.14 -4.68
N LEU A 218 -6.84 7.87 -4.62
CA LEU A 218 -7.41 6.78 -5.42
C LEU A 218 -8.91 6.62 -5.16
N PHE A 219 -9.33 6.58 -3.90
CA PHE A 219 -10.74 6.48 -3.55
C PHE A 219 -11.54 7.69 -4.08
N LEU A 220 -11.07 8.92 -3.86
CA LEU A 220 -11.76 10.12 -4.34
C LEU A 220 -11.88 10.16 -5.87
N ARG A 221 -10.84 9.78 -6.61
CA ARG A 221 -10.90 9.68 -8.09
C ARG A 221 -11.80 8.53 -8.57
N SER A 222 -12.06 7.53 -7.74
CA SER A 222 -12.99 6.44 -8.08
C SER A 222 -14.46 6.80 -7.87
N LEU A 223 -14.75 7.90 -7.19
CA LEU A 223 -16.12 8.38 -7.02
C LEU A 223 -16.58 9.01 -8.33
N PRO A 224 -17.66 8.51 -8.96
CA PRO A 224 -18.12 9.06 -10.23
C PRO A 224 -18.72 10.46 -10.05
N ASN A 225 -18.53 11.31 -11.07
CA ASN A 225 -19.21 12.60 -11.16
C ASN A 225 -20.74 12.45 -11.30
N ASP A 226 -21.19 11.30 -11.83
CA ASP A 226 -22.60 11.02 -12.18
C ASP A 226 -23.36 10.19 -11.11
N ASN A 227 -22.89 10.19 -9.85
CA ASN A 227 -23.57 9.61 -8.67
C ASN A 227 -23.77 8.07 -8.62
N LEU A 228 -23.23 7.27 -9.54
CA LEU A 228 -23.38 5.80 -9.51
C LEU A 228 -22.23 5.09 -8.79
N PHE A 229 -22.38 4.82 -7.50
CA PHE A 229 -21.41 4.03 -6.73
C PHE A 229 -21.37 2.57 -7.22
N ASP A 230 -20.23 2.10 -7.73
CA ASP A 230 -20.08 0.79 -8.38
C ASP A 230 -19.12 -0.17 -7.63
N GLU A 231 -18.87 -1.36 -8.20
CA GLU A 231 -17.96 -2.34 -7.60
C GLU A 231 -16.50 -1.84 -7.55
N ARG A 232 -16.08 -1.02 -8.51
CA ARG A 232 -14.72 -0.45 -8.58
C ARG A 232 -14.50 0.53 -7.43
N ALA A 233 -15.41 1.48 -7.23
CA ALA A 233 -15.39 2.41 -6.10
C ALA A 233 -15.47 1.67 -4.76
N CYS A 234 -16.22 0.56 -4.69
CA CYS A 234 -16.26 -0.31 -3.51
C CYS A 234 -14.91 -0.95 -3.18
N ASP A 235 -14.14 -1.42 -4.18
CA ASP A 235 -12.82 -2.01 -3.92
C ASP A 235 -11.79 -0.94 -3.50
N GLU A 236 -11.83 0.26 -4.09
CA GLU A 236 -10.97 1.37 -3.68
C GLU A 236 -11.27 1.84 -2.25
N ALA A 237 -12.56 1.96 -1.91
CA ALA A 237 -12.96 2.27 -0.53
C ALA A 237 -12.45 1.22 0.45
N ARG A 238 -12.52 -0.07 0.09
CA ARG A 238 -11.97 -1.16 0.92
C ARG A 238 -10.46 -1.02 1.10
N ARG A 239 -9.71 -0.65 0.06
CA ARG A 239 -8.25 -0.43 0.15
C ARG A 239 -7.92 0.72 1.10
N LEU A 240 -8.65 1.82 1.02
CA LEU A 240 -8.57 2.92 1.98
C LEU A 240 -8.88 2.44 3.42
N VAL A 241 -9.93 1.64 3.60
CA VAL A 241 -10.27 1.05 4.91
C VAL A 241 -9.12 0.20 5.44
N VAL A 242 -8.54 -0.69 4.62
CA VAL A 242 -7.38 -1.52 5.02
C VAL A 242 -6.18 -0.65 5.40
N ALA A 243 -5.90 0.42 4.64
CA ALA A 243 -4.82 1.34 4.96
C ALA A 243 -5.04 2.03 6.31
N LEU A 244 -6.26 2.46 6.60
CA LEU A 244 -6.63 3.03 7.90
C LEU A 244 -6.49 2.00 9.04
N VAL A 245 -6.86 0.74 8.81
CA VAL A 245 -6.65 -0.35 9.80
C VAL A 245 -5.16 -0.56 10.07
N GLN A 246 -4.31 -0.57 9.04
CA GLN A 246 -2.86 -0.73 9.20
C GLN A 246 -2.21 0.42 9.98
N MET A 247 -2.84 1.60 10.00
CA MET A 247 -2.44 2.75 10.81
C MET A 247 -3.15 2.81 12.16
N ASN A 248 -3.87 1.75 12.54
CA ASN A 248 -4.67 1.69 13.76
C ASN A 248 -5.75 2.78 13.90
N ARG A 249 -6.19 3.39 12.79
CA ARG A 249 -7.26 4.40 12.73
C ARG A 249 -8.64 3.73 12.59
N LEU A 250 -8.94 2.82 13.52
CA LEU A 250 -10.08 1.90 13.45
C LEU A 250 -11.44 2.61 13.41
N HIS A 251 -11.59 3.73 14.14
CA HIS A 251 -12.83 4.50 14.12
C HIS A 251 -13.07 5.18 12.77
N GLU A 252 -12.04 5.75 12.14
CA GLU A 252 -12.14 6.28 10.78
C GLU A 252 -12.43 5.19 9.76
N ALA A 253 -11.70 4.07 9.85
CA ALA A 253 -11.93 2.89 9.01
C ALA A 253 -13.39 2.42 9.09
N LEU A 254 -13.96 2.38 10.31
CA LEU A 254 -15.36 2.04 10.54
C LEU A 254 -16.33 3.04 9.91
N ARG A 255 -16.07 4.35 10.03
CA ARG A 255 -16.90 5.40 9.41
C ARG A 255 -16.94 5.25 7.90
N VAL A 256 -15.77 5.13 7.26
CA VAL A 256 -15.65 4.92 5.82
C VAL A 256 -16.35 3.64 5.40
N CYS A 257 -16.08 2.53 6.09
CA CYS A 257 -16.69 1.24 5.78
C CYS A 257 -18.23 1.26 5.87
N ARG A 258 -18.80 1.95 6.86
CA ARG A 258 -20.26 2.11 6.98
C ARG A 258 -20.83 2.96 5.85
N ALA A 259 -20.18 4.07 5.51
CA ALA A 259 -20.59 4.92 4.41
C ALA A 259 -20.58 4.15 3.08
N THR A 260 -19.49 3.43 2.77
CA THR A 260 -19.36 2.60 1.58
C THR A 260 -20.45 1.54 1.50
N ARG A 261 -20.78 0.88 2.62
CA ARG A 261 -21.86 -0.12 2.66
C ARG A 261 -23.22 0.49 2.35
N ASN A 262 -23.49 1.70 2.82
CA ASN A 262 -24.73 2.42 2.56
C ASN A 262 -24.82 2.83 1.09
N LEU A 263 -23.73 3.36 0.52
CA LEU A 263 -23.64 3.76 -0.89
C LEU A 263 -23.83 2.58 -1.85
N ALA A 264 -23.22 1.43 -1.53
CA ALA A 264 -23.37 0.22 -2.33
C ALA A 264 -24.81 -0.36 -2.31
N GLY A 265 -25.57 -0.08 -1.25
CA GLY A 265 -26.98 -0.47 -1.13
C GLY A 265 -27.25 -1.97 -1.31
N LYS A 266 -28.37 -2.31 -1.96
CA LYS A 266 -28.73 -3.71 -2.26
C LYS A 266 -27.90 -4.29 -3.41
N ALA A 267 -27.55 -3.47 -4.41
CA ALA A 267 -26.76 -3.88 -5.57
C ALA A 267 -25.39 -4.43 -5.14
N GLY A 268 -24.76 -3.77 -4.16
CA GLY A 268 -23.48 -4.16 -3.60
C GLY A 268 -23.39 -5.60 -3.12
N ARG A 269 -24.51 -6.19 -2.69
CA ARG A 269 -24.52 -7.57 -2.18
C ARG A 269 -24.12 -8.61 -3.21
N ARG A 270 -24.08 -8.29 -4.49
CA ARG A 270 -23.62 -9.21 -5.55
C ARG A 270 -22.12 -9.09 -5.84
N TRP A 271 -21.49 -7.97 -5.46
CA TRP A 271 -20.09 -7.68 -5.74
C TRP A 271 -19.14 -8.47 -4.85
N ALA A 272 -18.05 -8.98 -5.42
CA ALA A 272 -16.98 -9.61 -4.66
C ALA A 272 -16.26 -8.59 -3.79
N ALA A 273 -16.08 -7.35 -4.28
CA ALA A 273 -15.48 -6.26 -3.49
C ALA A 273 -16.27 -5.96 -2.21
N PHE A 274 -17.60 -6.04 -2.29
CA PHE A 274 -18.46 -5.83 -1.13
C PHE A 274 -18.31 -6.93 -0.09
N ALA A 275 -18.20 -8.20 -0.49
CA ALA A 275 -17.94 -9.30 0.45
C ALA A 275 -16.62 -9.09 1.20
N ARG A 276 -15.56 -8.67 0.49
CA ARG A 276 -14.27 -8.32 1.10
C ARG A 276 -14.40 -7.13 2.08
N LEU A 277 -15.16 -6.09 1.72
CA LEU A 277 -15.45 -4.96 2.60
C LEU A 277 -16.23 -5.39 3.85
N GLU A 278 -17.24 -6.26 3.71
CA GLU A 278 -18.01 -6.78 4.85
C GLU A 278 -17.13 -7.59 5.80
N ASN A 279 -16.19 -8.35 5.26
CA ASN A 279 -15.22 -9.08 6.06
C ASN A 279 -14.34 -8.14 6.88
N THR A 280 -13.75 -7.13 6.24
CA THR A 280 -12.95 -6.11 6.93
C THR A 280 -13.76 -5.33 7.96
N HIS A 281 -15.05 -5.04 7.69
CA HIS A 281 -15.95 -4.46 8.68
C HIS A 281 -16.08 -5.33 9.94
N GLY A 282 -16.22 -6.64 9.75
CA GLY A 282 -16.28 -7.61 10.83
C GLY A 282 -15.03 -7.58 11.69
N VAL A 283 -13.85 -7.62 11.05
CA VAL A 283 -12.56 -7.51 11.74
C VAL A 283 -12.44 -6.19 12.52
N ILE A 284 -12.78 -5.04 11.93
CA ILE A 284 -12.74 -3.74 12.62
C ILE A 284 -13.65 -3.72 13.85
N LEU A 285 -14.85 -4.29 13.75
CA LEU A 285 -15.78 -4.37 14.89
C LEU A 285 -15.19 -5.20 16.03
N VAL A 286 -14.52 -6.30 15.72
CA VAL A 286 -13.78 -7.08 16.72
C VAL A 286 -12.64 -6.25 17.32
N GLU A 287 -11.82 -5.59 16.53
CA GLU A 287 -10.73 -4.78 17.10
C GLU A 287 -11.26 -3.59 17.95
N LEU A 288 -12.52 -3.18 17.78
CA LEU A 288 -13.18 -2.14 18.60
C LEU A 288 -13.98 -2.67 19.83
N GLY A 289 -13.95 -3.98 20.06
CA GLY A 289 -14.61 -4.63 21.20
C GLY A 289 -16.05 -5.11 20.96
N HIS A 290 -16.48 -5.25 19.71
CA HIS A 290 -17.79 -5.78 19.33
C HIS A 290 -17.68 -7.20 18.77
N LEU A 291 -17.20 -8.15 19.57
CA LEU A 291 -16.78 -9.49 19.14
C LEU A 291 -17.85 -10.23 18.34
N TYR A 292 -18.99 -10.51 18.96
CA TYR A 292 -20.03 -11.34 18.34
C TYR A 292 -20.59 -10.72 17.05
N LYS A 293 -20.78 -9.40 17.04
CA LYS A 293 -21.26 -8.69 15.85
C LYS A 293 -20.23 -8.74 14.72
N GLY A 294 -18.94 -8.56 15.05
CA GLY A 294 -17.85 -8.64 14.09
C GLY A 294 -17.68 -10.04 13.53
N MET A 295 -17.65 -11.05 14.41
CA MET A 295 -17.53 -12.46 14.06
C MET A 295 -18.66 -12.95 13.17
N ALA A 296 -19.90 -12.55 13.44
CA ALA A 296 -21.04 -12.89 12.58
C ALA A 296 -20.89 -12.34 11.15
N LEU A 297 -20.30 -11.14 10.98
CA LEU A 297 -20.03 -10.59 9.64
C LEU A 297 -18.90 -11.31 8.92
N VAL A 298 -17.83 -11.67 9.64
CA VAL A 298 -16.73 -12.46 9.08
C VAL A 298 -17.26 -13.81 8.61
N GLN A 299 -17.99 -14.53 9.46
CA GLN A 299 -18.60 -15.83 9.12
C GLN A 299 -19.55 -15.73 7.93
N ARG A 300 -20.40 -14.69 7.87
CA ARG A 300 -21.35 -14.50 6.76
C ARG A 300 -20.66 -14.19 5.43
N SER A 301 -19.56 -13.44 5.46
CA SER A 301 -18.84 -13.04 4.24
C SER A 301 -17.96 -14.16 3.70
N LEU A 302 -17.48 -15.05 4.57
CA LEU A 302 -16.48 -16.07 4.25
C LEU A 302 -16.80 -16.95 3.01
N PRO A 303 -18.03 -17.49 2.82
CA PRO A 303 -18.34 -18.33 1.66
C PRO A 303 -18.20 -17.62 0.30
N ARG A 304 -18.19 -16.28 0.31
CA ARG A 304 -18.07 -15.44 -0.89
C ARG A 304 -16.64 -14.98 -1.16
N LEU A 305 -15.69 -15.34 -0.30
CA LEU A 305 -14.27 -15.01 -0.45
C LEU A 305 -13.53 -16.16 -1.15
N THR A 306 -12.53 -15.81 -1.94
CA THR A 306 -11.68 -16.75 -2.67
C THR A 306 -10.19 -16.44 -2.45
N GLY A 307 -9.34 -17.42 -2.73
CA GLY A 307 -7.88 -17.28 -2.67
C GLY A 307 -7.36 -16.78 -1.32
N MET A 308 -6.45 -15.80 -1.37
CA MET A 308 -5.82 -15.21 -0.18
C MET A 308 -6.83 -14.61 0.80
N TYR A 309 -7.88 -13.94 0.32
CA TYR A 309 -8.87 -13.30 1.19
C TYR A 309 -9.62 -14.33 2.06
N ARG A 310 -9.91 -15.51 1.49
CA ARG A 310 -10.52 -16.60 2.24
C ARG A 310 -9.59 -17.08 3.35
N LYS A 311 -8.32 -17.36 3.02
CA LYS A 311 -7.32 -17.82 3.99
C LYS A 311 -7.14 -16.85 5.16
N VAL A 312 -7.01 -15.55 4.87
CA VAL A 312 -6.89 -14.50 5.89
C VAL A 312 -8.16 -14.40 6.75
N SER A 313 -9.34 -14.51 6.12
CA SER A 313 -10.61 -14.49 6.86
C SER A 313 -10.82 -15.73 7.75
N GLU A 314 -10.35 -16.91 7.33
CA GLU A 314 -10.42 -18.13 8.15
C GLU A 314 -9.51 -18.00 9.38
N ALA A 315 -8.33 -17.41 9.21
CA ALA A 315 -7.43 -17.08 10.33
C ALA A 315 -8.07 -16.09 11.30
N ALA A 316 -8.69 -15.02 10.78
CA ALA A 316 -9.40 -14.03 11.59
C ALA A 316 -10.57 -14.65 12.35
N LEU A 317 -11.34 -15.56 11.73
CA LEU A 317 -12.44 -16.25 12.38
C LEU A 317 -11.96 -17.18 13.50
N ALA A 318 -10.88 -17.95 13.27
CA ALA A 318 -10.28 -18.80 14.30
C ALA A 318 -9.82 -17.99 15.52
N LYS A 319 -9.14 -16.85 15.30
CA LYS A 319 -8.77 -15.89 16.34
C LYS A 319 -10.00 -15.40 17.12
N GLN A 320 -11.07 -15.04 16.43
CA GLN A 320 -12.29 -14.52 17.05
C GLN A 320 -13.01 -15.56 17.90
N MET A 321 -13.08 -16.81 17.43
CA MET A 321 -13.63 -17.92 18.21
C MET A 321 -12.80 -18.20 19.47
N LEU A 322 -11.48 -18.14 19.36
CA LEU A 322 -10.55 -18.27 20.49
C LEU A 322 -10.77 -17.15 21.52
N TRP A 323 -10.84 -15.90 21.07
CA TRP A 323 -11.07 -14.76 21.94
C TRP A 323 -12.44 -14.79 22.62
N ALA A 324 -13.45 -15.35 21.94
CA ALA A 324 -14.78 -15.58 22.49
C ALA A 324 -14.84 -16.73 23.51
N GLY A 325 -13.75 -17.52 23.65
CA GLY A 325 -13.74 -18.72 24.47
C GLY A 325 -14.56 -19.88 23.89
N LEU A 326 -14.88 -19.85 22.59
CA LEU A 326 -15.65 -20.90 21.91
C LEU A 326 -14.79 -22.10 21.53
N VAL A 327 -13.47 -21.91 21.45
CA VAL A 327 -12.47 -22.95 21.18
C VAL A 327 -11.24 -22.69 22.04
N ARG A 328 -10.53 -23.76 22.41
CA ARG A 328 -9.21 -23.66 23.05
C ARG A 328 -8.14 -23.40 22.00
N LEU A 329 -6.98 -22.91 22.42
CA LEU A 329 -5.88 -22.57 21.51
C LEU A 329 -5.38 -23.80 20.75
N GLU A 330 -5.24 -24.93 21.41
CA GLU A 330 -4.81 -26.20 20.82
C GLU A 330 -5.83 -26.72 19.79
N ASP A 331 -7.12 -26.63 20.12
CA ASP A 331 -8.20 -27.01 19.20
C ASP A 331 -8.21 -26.07 17.98
N ALA A 332 -8.02 -24.76 18.18
CA ALA A 332 -7.94 -23.78 17.09
C ALA A 332 -6.74 -24.01 16.17
N MET A 333 -5.59 -24.45 16.70
CA MET A 333 -4.43 -24.84 15.90
C MET A 333 -4.69 -26.08 15.04
N ALA A 334 -5.57 -26.98 15.48
CA ALA A 334 -5.97 -28.16 14.72
C ALA A 334 -7.05 -27.85 13.65
N MET A 335 -7.70 -26.69 13.71
CA MET A 335 -8.74 -26.30 12.75
C MET A 335 -8.14 -25.79 11.44
N SER A 336 -8.57 -26.40 10.32
CA SER A 336 -8.24 -26.04 8.92
C SER A 336 -6.74 -25.89 8.60
N GLU A 337 -6.41 -25.56 7.36
CA GLU A 337 -5.00 -25.53 6.90
C GLU A 337 -4.15 -24.52 7.68
N ARG A 338 -2.88 -24.87 7.87
CA ARG A 338 -1.86 -23.98 8.43
C ARG A 338 -1.66 -22.77 7.53
N ASN A 339 -1.52 -21.59 8.13
CA ASN A 339 -1.09 -20.39 7.42
C ASN A 339 -0.46 -19.38 8.40
N ASP A 340 0.31 -18.46 7.83
CA ASP A 340 1.09 -17.45 8.56
C ASP A 340 0.20 -16.53 9.42
N ALA A 341 -0.97 -16.12 8.92
CA ALA A 341 -1.89 -15.25 9.67
C ALA A 341 -2.42 -15.93 10.95
N LYS A 342 -2.66 -17.25 10.91
CA LYS A 342 -3.01 -18.02 12.11
C LYS A 342 -1.85 -18.08 13.09
N ALA A 343 -0.65 -18.37 12.60
CA ALA A 343 0.55 -18.45 13.44
C ALA A 343 0.75 -17.16 14.25
N GLU A 344 0.56 -16.00 13.60
CA GLU A 344 0.60 -14.69 14.27
C GLU A 344 -0.41 -14.58 15.40
N HIS A 345 -1.69 -14.82 15.08
CA HIS A 345 -2.78 -14.66 16.04
C HIS A 345 -2.68 -15.62 17.23
N PHE A 346 -2.19 -16.85 16.98
CA PHE A 346 -1.98 -17.86 18.00
C PHE A 346 -0.79 -17.53 18.90
N LEU A 347 0.36 -17.12 18.34
CA LEU A 347 1.51 -16.66 19.12
C LEU A 347 1.16 -15.43 19.96
N GLN A 348 0.46 -14.46 19.36
CA GLN A 348 0.00 -13.28 20.07
C GLN A 348 -0.89 -13.66 21.27
N THR A 349 -1.78 -14.63 21.10
CA THR A 349 -2.65 -15.11 22.17
C THR A 349 -1.88 -15.90 23.23
N ALA A 350 -0.93 -16.76 22.83
CA ALA A 350 -0.07 -17.49 23.76
C ALA A 350 0.81 -16.55 24.61
N CYS A 351 1.38 -15.51 24.01
CA CYS A 351 2.12 -14.47 24.74
C CYS A 351 1.24 -13.76 25.77
N TRP A 352 -0.04 -13.55 25.46
CA TRP A 352 -0.99 -12.97 26.40
C TRP A 352 -1.34 -13.92 27.55
N LEU A 353 -1.48 -15.22 27.29
CA LEU A 353 -1.78 -16.21 28.33
C LEU A 353 -0.56 -16.48 29.24
N SER A 354 0.66 -16.32 28.71
CA SER A 354 1.92 -16.52 29.44
C SER A 354 2.11 -17.93 30.00
N GLU A 355 1.58 -18.95 29.31
CA GLU A 355 1.71 -20.35 29.72
C GLU A 355 2.82 -21.04 28.91
N PRO A 356 3.88 -21.58 29.55
CA PRO A 356 5.02 -22.17 28.85
C PRO A 356 4.64 -23.24 27.83
N ARG A 357 3.72 -24.15 28.19
CA ARG A 357 3.25 -25.22 27.29
C ARG A 357 2.56 -24.68 26.03
N LEU A 358 1.76 -23.63 26.17
CA LEU A 358 1.07 -23.00 25.03
C LEU A 358 2.05 -22.23 24.14
N LEU A 359 3.05 -21.58 24.74
CA LEU A 359 4.12 -20.90 24.01
C LEU A 359 4.95 -21.90 23.18
N GLU A 360 5.35 -23.02 23.77
CA GLU A 360 6.06 -24.11 23.08
C GLU A 360 5.23 -24.67 21.92
N ALA A 361 3.96 -24.99 22.16
CA ALA A 361 3.09 -25.56 21.13
C ALA A 361 2.85 -24.59 19.96
N THR A 362 2.63 -23.30 20.25
CA THR A 362 2.42 -22.29 19.21
C THR A 362 3.69 -21.92 18.46
N LEU A 363 4.86 -21.93 19.11
CA LEU A 363 6.16 -21.80 18.43
C LEU A 363 6.42 -22.97 17.50
N ALA A 364 6.20 -24.21 17.96
CA ALA A 364 6.31 -25.40 17.11
C ALA A 364 5.34 -25.35 15.92
N TYR A 365 4.13 -24.83 16.13
CA TYR A 365 3.17 -24.60 15.05
C TYR A 365 3.68 -23.57 14.04
N ALA A 366 4.25 -22.45 14.51
CA ALA A 366 4.75 -21.36 13.67
C ALA A 366 6.07 -21.68 12.95
N GLU A 367 6.89 -22.59 13.47
CA GLU A 367 8.21 -22.92 12.91
C GLU A 367 8.21 -24.12 11.95
N ALA A 368 7.06 -24.77 11.80
CA ALA A 368 6.87 -25.89 10.89
C ALA A 368 7.23 -25.52 9.44
N ARG A 369 7.65 -26.54 8.65
CA ARG A 369 8.20 -26.38 7.29
C ARG A 369 7.31 -25.62 6.31
N ASP A 370 6.01 -25.59 6.55
CA ASP A 370 5.01 -24.97 5.66
C ASP A 370 4.76 -23.48 5.95
N VAL A 371 5.52 -22.87 6.88
CA VAL A 371 5.47 -21.44 7.24
C VAL A 371 6.70 -20.73 6.67
N GLU A 372 6.51 -19.55 6.06
CA GLU A 372 7.60 -18.83 5.41
C GLU A 372 8.77 -18.51 6.39
N PRO A 373 10.04 -18.71 6.00
CA PRO A 373 11.19 -18.42 6.87
C PRO A 373 11.27 -16.96 7.35
N VAL A 374 10.75 -16.02 6.55
CA VAL A 374 10.67 -14.58 6.86
C VAL A 374 9.94 -14.33 8.19
N TRP A 375 9.04 -15.22 8.57
CA TRP A 375 8.23 -15.12 9.77
C TRP A 375 9.05 -15.33 11.06
N ARG A 376 10.11 -16.16 11.02
CA ARG A 376 10.89 -16.56 12.21
C ARG A 376 11.56 -15.40 12.94
N ASP A 377 11.83 -14.31 12.22
CA ASP A 377 12.45 -13.08 12.73
C ASP A 377 11.44 -11.97 13.04
N GLY A 378 10.13 -12.24 12.93
CA GLY A 378 9.09 -11.28 13.26
C GLY A 378 9.00 -10.96 14.76
N PHE A 379 8.17 -9.97 15.08
CA PHE A 379 8.00 -9.49 16.46
C PHE A 379 7.50 -10.60 17.41
N PHE A 380 6.36 -11.23 17.11
CA PHE A 380 5.74 -12.21 18.00
C PHE A 380 6.55 -13.48 18.22
N PRO A 381 7.19 -14.10 17.21
CA PRO A 381 8.08 -15.24 17.44
C PRO A 381 9.25 -14.92 18.37
N ARG A 382 9.89 -13.76 18.20
CA ARG A 382 10.98 -13.33 19.09
C ARG A 382 10.47 -13.07 20.50
N TYR A 383 9.34 -12.38 20.63
CA TYR A 383 8.72 -12.13 21.91
C TYR A 383 8.31 -13.43 22.64
N ALA A 384 7.69 -14.37 21.93
CA ALA A 384 7.28 -15.66 22.48
C ALA A 384 8.47 -16.48 22.98
N ARG A 385 9.58 -16.53 22.23
CA ARG A 385 10.81 -17.22 22.65
C ARG A 385 11.41 -16.55 23.89
N SER A 386 11.52 -15.22 23.89
CA SER A 386 12.02 -14.46 25.04
C SER A 386 11.15 -14.66 26.28
N LEU A 387 9.82 -14.63 26.13
CA LEU A 387 8.89 -14.88 27.23
C LEU A 387 8.96 -16.31 27.74
N LEU A 388 9.03 -17.31 26.86
CA LEU A 388 9.19 -18.70 27.25
C LEU A 388 10.49 -18.91 28.04
N LYS A 389 11.61 -18.37 27.55
CA LYS A 389 12.89 -18.42 28.24
C LYS A 389 12.82 -17.70 29.59
N GLN A 390 12.16 -16.55 29.66
CA GLN A 390 11.97 -15.81 30.90
C GLN A 390 11.15 -16.58 31.95
N LEU A 391 10.10 -17.29 31.52
CA LEU A 391 9.22 -18.06 32.40
C LEU A 391 9.85 -19.37 32.89
N THR A 392 10.80 -19.93 32.13
CA THR A 392 11.51 -21.18 32.45
C THR A 392 12.85 -20.95 33.15
N HIS A 393 13.54 -19.87 32.79
CA HIS A 393 14.84 -19.46 33.30
C HIS A 393 14.85 -17.94 33.56
N PRO A 394 14.29 -17.49 34.70
CA PRO A 394 14.16 -16.06 34.97
C PRO A 394 15.51 -15.32 35.09
N GLY A 395 15.67 -14.24 34.33
CA GLY A 395 16.79 -13.29 34.42
C GLY A 395 16.49 -11.94 33.76
N SER A 396 17.27 -10.90 34.03
CA SER A 396 17.06 -9.56 33.44
C SER A 396 17.49 -9.46 31.97
N GLU A 397 18.47 -10.26 31.57
CA GLU A 397 19.15 -10.14 30.28
C GLU A 397 18.22 -10.37 29.08
N GLU A 398 17.20 -11.21 29.24
CA GLU A 398 16.31 -11.57 28.13
C GLU A 398 15.40 -10.40 27.73
N ALA A 399 14.91 -9.61 28.69
CA ALA A 399 14.11 -8.42 28.41
C ALA A 399 14.93 -7.36 27.65
N ALA A 400 16.17 -7.09 28.09
CA ALA A 400 17.08 -6.15 27.45
C ALA A 400 17.52 -6.64 26.06
N ALA A 401 17.85 -7.93 25.92
CA ALA A 401 18.22 -8.54 24.65
C ALA A 401 17.08 -8.50 23.64
N PHE A 402 15.84 -8.77 24.08
CA PHE A 402 14.65 -8.66 23.24
C PHE A 402 14.47 -7.22 22.73
N GLU A 403 14.52 -6.23 23.61
CA GLU A 403 14.36 -4.82 23.24
C GLU A 403 15.44 -4.37 22.25
N ALA A 404 16.71 -4.67 22.53
CA ALA A 404 17.83 -4.33 21.65
C ALA A 404 17.68 -5.01 20.28
N ALA A 405 17.30 -6.29 20.24
CA ALA A 405 17.09 -7.02 18.99
C ALA A 405 15.93 -6.44 18.17
N MET A 406 14.86 -5.98 18.82
CA MET A 406 13.73 -5.37 18.13
C MET A 406 14.14 -4.06 17.46
N GLN A 407 14.89 -3.22 18.16
CA GLN A 407 15.36 -1.92 17.67
C GLN A 407 16.46 -2.03 16.60
N ALA A 408 17.32 -3.04 16.67
CA ALA A 408 18.42 -3.22 15.72
C ALA A 408 17.96 -3.71 14.32
N SER A 409 16.81 -4.37 14.24
CA SER A 409 16.32 -4.95 12.98
C SER A 409 15.38 -3.98 12.26
N PRO A 410 15.66 -3.60 10.99
CA PRO A 410 14.75 -2.76 10.21
C PRO A 410 13.35 -3.34 10.04
N LYS A 411 13.16 -4.66 10.23
CA LYS A 411 11.85 -5.33 10.11
C LYS A 411 10.95 -5.12 11.33
N THR A 412 11.55 -5.02 12.52
CA THR A 412 10.85 -5.00 13.82
C THR A 412 11.04 -3.71 14.60
N ALA A 413 11.96 -2.84 14.15
CA ALA A 413 12.22 -1.55 14.78
C ALA A 413 10.92 -0.73 14.83
N PRO A 414 10.56 -0.18 16.00
CA PRO A 414 9.36 0.64 16.13
C PRO A 414 9.40 1.85 15.20
N ARG A 415 8.31 2.10 14.47
CA ARG A 415 8.23 3.23 13.53
C ARG A 415 7.26 4.31 13.94
N ASP A 416 6.27 3.96 14.76
CA ASP A 416 5.27 4.88 15.29
C ASP A 416 5.01 4.61 16.78
N GLU A 417 4.20 5.45 17.40
CA GLU A 417 3.87 5.32 18.83
C GLU A 417 3.13 4.01 19.13
N GLY A 418 2.37 3.45 18.19
CA GLY A 418 1.70 2.16 18.36
C GLY A 418 2.70 1.00 18.47
N ASP A 419 3.72 1.00 17.61
CA ASP A 419 4.82 0.02 17.69
C ASP A 419 5.59 0.16 19.01
N TRP A 420 5.86 1.38 19.44
CA TRP A 420 6.54 1.64 20.71
C TRP A 420 5.71 1.20 21.92
N VAL A 421 4.40 1.42 21.90
CA VAL A 421 3.48 0.93 22.93
C VAL A 421 3.51 -0.60 22.99
N ARG A 422 3.46 -1.28 21.83
CA ARG A 422 3.52 -2.74 21.76
C ARG A 422 4.86 -3.30 22.24
N LEU A 423 5.97 -2.72 21.81
CA LEU A 423 7.31 -3.09 22.28
C LEU A 423 7.42 -2.89 23.79
N GLY A 424 7.08 -1.71 24.29
CA GLY A 424 7.21 -1.37 25.70
C GLY A 424 6.30 -2.20 26.60
N ALA A 425 5.05 -2.49 26.18
CA ALA A 425 4.17 -3.38 26.93
C ALA A 425 4.74 -4.81 27.01
N SER A 426 5.35 -5.29 25.93
CA SER A 426 5.99 -6.61 25.89
C SER A 426 7.24 -6.68 26.78
N VAL A 427 8.08 -5.64 26.75
CA VAL A 427 9.26 -5.51 27.62
C VAL A 427 8.85 -5.43 29.10
N ALA A 428 7.82 -4.64 29.43
CA ALA A 428 7.29 -4.56 30.79
C ALA A 428 6.80 -5.93 31.29
N HIS A 429 6.15 -6.69 30.42
CA HIS A 429 5.70 -8.05 30.72
C HIS A 429 6.86 -9.03 30.93
N LEU A 430 7.94 -8.93 30.14
CA LEU A 430 9.16 -9.73 30.35
C LEU A 430 9.82 -9.42 31.70
N TYR A 431 9.98 -8.13 32.05
CA TYR A 431 10.50 -7.76 33.37
C TYR A 431 9.61 -8.24 34.51
N LEU A 432 8.28 -8.20 34.34
CA LEU A 432 7.35 -8.71 35.33
C LEU A 432 7.48 -10.23 35.49
N ALA A 433 7.60 -10.98 34.40
CA ALA A 433 7.86 -12.42 34.41
C ALA A 433 9.22 -12.78 35.05
N ALA A 434 10.20 -11.87 34.98
CA ALA A 434 11.48 -11.98 35.68
C ALA A 434 11.42 -11.70 37.19
N GLY A 435 10.29 -11.20 37.71
CA GLY A 435 10.19 -10.69 39.08
C GLY A 435 10.81 -9.30 39.28
N LEU A 436 11.24 -8.63 38.21
CA LEU A 436 11.92 -7.32 38.24
C LEU A 436 10.91 -6.17 38.24
N ARG A 437 10.18 -6.05 39.35
CA ARG A 437 9.03 -5.13 39.47
C ARG A 437 9.37 -3.66 39.19
N GLU A 438 10.53 -3.17 39.62
CA GLU A 438 10.93 -1.78 39.40
C GLU A 438 11.15 -1.46 37.90
N HIS A 439 11.82 -2.36 37.18
CA HIS A 439 12.04 -2.23 35.74
C HIS A 439 10.71 -2.31 34.98
N ALA A 440 9.84 -3.26 35.36
CA ALA A 440 8.50 -3.39 34.79
C ALA A 440 7.65 -2.14 35.04
N LEU A 441 7.76 -1.52 36.23
CA LEU A 441 7.06 -0.28 36.57
C LEU A 441 7.54 0.90 35.72
N ALA A 442 8.86 1.09 35.60
CA ALA A 442 9.44 2.14 34.77
C ALA A 442 8.94 2.04 33.32
N GLN A 443 8.99 0.83 32.74
CA GLN A 443 8.52 0.59 31.39
C GLN A 443 7.00 0.79 31.25
N THR A 444 6.22 0.37 32.24
CA THR A 444 4.76 0.58 32.26
C THR A 444 4.41 2.07 32.27
N LEU A 445 5.12 2.88 33.05
CA LEU A 445 4.91 4.33 33.10
C LEU A 445 5.27 5.04 31.79
N GLU A 446 6.31 4.55 31.10
CA GLU A 446 6.70 5.03 29.78
C GLU A 446 5.65 4.70 28.71
N VAL A 447 5.10 3.48 28.72
CA VAL A 447 4.00 3.09 27.83
C VAL A 447 2.76 3.96 28.07
N ASP A 448 2.39 4.22 29.33
CA ASP A 448 1.27 5.12 29.68
C ASP A 448 1.49 6.54 29.17
N ARG A 449 2.73 7.05 29.24
CA ARG A 449 3.09 8.37 28.70
C ARG A 449 2.87 8.41 27.19
N ARG A 450 3.32 7.39 26.46
CA ARG A 450 3.16 7.29 25.00
C ARG A 450 1.70 7.14 24.58
N LEU A 451 0.93 6.30 25.26
CA LEU A 451 -0.51 6.16 25.04
C LEU A 451 -1.25 7.50 25.13
N LYS A 452 -0.86 8.38 26.06
CA LYS A 452 -1.45 9.71 26.22
C LYS A 452 -1.04 10.71 25.14
N SER A 453 0.10 10.52 24.48
CA SER A 453 0.57 11.38 23.40
C SER A 453 0.13 10.93 22.01
N MET A 454 -0.50 9.75 21.88
CA MET A 454 -1.02 9.26 20.61
C MET A 454 -2.15 10.16 20.09
N ASP A 455 -2.23 10.29 18.76
CA ASP A 455 -3.37 10.91 18.08
C ASP A 455 -4.67 10.24 18.57
N PRO A 456 -5.69 10.99 19.04
CA PRO A 456 -6.96 10.46 19.51
C PRO A 456 -7.70 9.54 18.51
N GLU A 457 -7.46 9.70 17.20
CA GLU A 457 -8.03 8.83 16.17
C GLU A 457 -7.29 7.49 16.02
N VAL A 458 -6.07 7.38 16.57
CA VAL A 458 -5.27 6.15 16.56
C VAL A 458 -5.54 5.36 17.84
N ASN A 459 -5.99 4.11 17.68
CA ASN A 459 -6.23 3.21 18.80
C ASN A 459 -5.00 2.34 19.01
N PRO A 460 -4.46 2.18 20.23
CA PRO A 460 -3.45 1.15 20.44
C PRO A 460 -4.04 -0.21 20.07
N GLU A 461 -3.20 -1.09 19.52
CA GLU A 461 -3.60 -2.46 19.24
C GLU A 461 -4.23 -3.08 20.50
N PRO A 462 -5.44 -3.67 20.44
CA PRO A 462 -6.16 -4.09 21.65
C PRO A 462 -5.35 -5.01 22.55
N LEU A 463 -4.56 -5.93 21.99
CA LEU A 463 -3.74 -6.82 22.79
C LEU A 463 -2.45 -6.17 23.32
N ALA A 464 -1.90 -5.15 22.66
CA ALA A 464 -0.83 -4.34 23.24
C ALA A 464 -1.35 -3.54 24.45
N ALA A 465 -2.53 -2.93 24.31
CA ALA A 465 -3.21 -2.24 25.42
C ALA A 465 -3.57 -3.21 26.55
N ALA A 466 -4.07 -4.41 26.23
CA ALA A 466 -4.34 -5.44 27.22
C ALA A 466 -3.06 -5.83 27.97
N THR A 467 -1.95 -6.09 27.26
CA THR A 467 -0.62 -6.42 27.82
C THR A 467 -0.15 -5.35 28.79
N HIS A 468 -0.24 -4.08 28.39
CA HIS A 468 0.08 -2.95 29.25
C HIS A 468 -0.82 -2.93 30.50
N TYR A 469 -2.14 -2.99 30.34
CA TYR A 469 -3.06 -2.89 31.47
C TYR A 469 -3.01 -4.09 32.42
N ARG A 470 -2.61 -5.28 31.95
CA ARG A 470 -2.26 -6.41 32.82
C ARG A 470 -1.07 -6.09 33.71
N CYS A 471 -0.01 -5.50 33.14
CA CYS A 471 1.15 -5.06 33.92
C CYS A 471 0.76 -4.00 34.95
N VAL A 472 -0.10 -3.04 34.58
CA VAL A 472 -0.65 -2.04 35.51
C VAL A 472 -1.35 -2.70 36.69
N LEU A 473 -2.27 -3.63 36.45
CA LEU A 473 -3.02 -4.31 37.51
C LEU A 473 -2.10 -5.13 38.43
N ALA A 474 -1.10 -5.82 37.87
CA ALA A 474 -0.15 -6.63 38.62
C ALA A 474 0.84 -5.80 39.47
N LEU A 475 1.23 -4.62 38.99
CA LEU A 475 2.23 -3.76 39.63
C LEU A 475 1.62 -2.81 40.66
N MET A 476 0.41 -2.30 40.40
CA MET A 476 -0.22 -1.21 41.14
C MET A 476 -1.46 -1.69 41.93
N SER A 477 -1.40 -2.85 42.58
CA SER A 477 -2.55 -3.35 43.37
C SER A 477 -2.93 -2.42 44.54
N SER A 478 -1.98 -1.63 45.05
CA SER A 478 -2.17 -0.62 46.11
C SER A 478 -1.63 0.75 45.65
N PRO A 479 -2.43 1.56 44.93
CA PRO A 479 -1.94 2.78 44.31
C PRO A 479 -1.57 3.85 45.35
N THR A 480 -0.36 4.40 45.24
CA THR A 480 0.18 5.40 46.19
C THR A 480 -0.14 6.83 45.78
N ASP A 481 -0.41 7.09 44.50
CA ASP A 481 -0.65 8.43 43.95
C ASP A 481 -1.87 8.49 43.01
N ALA A 482 -2.27 9.71 42.64
CA ALA A 482 -3.42 9.95 41.76
C ALA A 482 -3.22 9.40 40.33
N ARG A 483 -1.98 9.37 39.84
CA ARG A 483 -1.65 8.86 38.50
C ARG A 483 -1.87 7.35 38.45
N GLN A 484 -1.37 6.60 39.42
CA GLN A 484 -1.56 5.16 39.55
C GLN A 484 -3.04 4.80 39.72
N LYS A 485 -3.78 5.55 40.55
CA LYS A 485 -5.25 5.39 40.67
C LYS A 485 -5.95 5.55 39.32
N GLY A 486 -5.55 6.56 38.54
CA GLY A 486 -6.07 6.79 37.18
C GLY A 486 -5.77 5.62 36.24
N MET A 487 -4.55 5.10 36.24
CA MET A 487 -4.14 3.97 35.38
C MET A 487 -4.92 2.69 35.70
N ILE A 488 -5.09 2.35 36.99
CA ILE A 488 -5.90 1.19 37.41
C ILE A 488 -7.36 1.36 36.97
N GLN A 489 -7.92 2.56 37.12
CA GLN A 489 -9.29 2.80 36.69
C GLN A 489 -9.45 2.63 35.18
N GLN A 490 -8.47 3.10 34.38
CA GLN A 490 -8.45 2.89 32.94
C GLN A 490 -8.33 1.41 32.57
N ALA A 491 -7.42 0.67 33.22
CA ALA A 491 -7.26 -0.77 33.04
C ALA A 491 -8.57 -1.53 33.32
N ARG A 492 -9.22 -1.25 34.46
CA ARG A 492 -10.50 -1.87 34.81
C ARG A 492 -11.60 -1.54 33.80
N ARG A 493 -11.67 -0.29 33.33
CA ARG A 493 -12.64 0.12 32.29
C ARG A 493 -12.39 -0.61 30.98
N PHE A 494 -11.12 -0.76 30.58
CA PHE A 494 -10.73 -1.51 29.40
C PHE A 494 -11.20 -2.97 29.47
N PHE A 495 -10.80 -3.72 30.52
CA PHE A 495 -11.21 -5.12 30.65
C PHE A 495 -12.72 -5.28 30.78
N THR A 496 -13.39 -4.45 31.60
CA THR A 496 -14.86 -4.49 31.74
C THR A 496 -15.55 -4.30 30.39
N ARG A 497 -15.09 -3.34 29.58
CA ARG A 497 -15.66 -3.09 28.24
C ARG A 497 -15.51 -4.31 27.34
N TYR A 498 -14.31 -4.87 27.24
CA TYR A 498 -14.06 -6.01 26.35
C TYR A 498 -14.71 -7.30 26.85
N ILE A 499 -14.68 -7.61 28.14
CA ILE A 499 -15.36 -8.79 28.69
C ILE A 499 -16.87 -8.72 28.42
N ARG A 500 -17.51 -7.57 28.69
CA ARG A 500 -18.93 -7.34 28.31
C ARG A 500 -19.16 -7.45 26.81
N GLY A 501 -18.14 -7.15 26.00
CA GLY A 501 -18.14 -7.34 24.54
C GLY A 501 -18.00 -8.79 24.09
N GLY A 502 -17.79 -9.74 25.01
CA GLY A 502 -17.72 -11.18 24.75
C GLY A 502 -16.31 -11.78 24.76
N TYR A 503 -15.27 -11.03 25.14
CA TYR A 503 -13.89 -11.49 25.10
C TYR A 503 -13.57 -12.32 26.35
N ALA A 504 -14.06 -13.55 26.39
CA ALA A 504 -13.87 -14.47 27.51
C ALA A 504 -12.38 -14.68 27.85
N ILE A 505 -11.50 -14.63 26.85
CA ILE A 505 -10.05 -14.80 27.05
C ILE A 505 -9.41 -13.72 27.93
N LEU A 506 -10.06 -12.57 28.08
CA LEU A 506 -9.57 -11.44 28.88
C LEU A 506 -10.06 -11.49 30.34
N GLU A 507 -10.93 -12.44 30.70
CA GLU A 507 -11.42 -12.58 32.08
C GLU A 507 -10.32 -12.96 33.08
N SER A 508 -9.26 -13.64 32.63
CA SER A 508 -8.18 -14.13 33.49
C SER A 508 -7.50 -13.00 34.27
N ALA A 509 -7.38 -11.81 33.68
CA ALA A 509 -6.69 -10.66 34.29
C ALA A 509 -7.49 -9.93 35.38
N LEU A 510 -8.81 -10.14 35.49
CA LEU A 510 -9.64 -9.56 36.57
C LEU A 510 -9.78 -10.51 37.78
N LYS A 511 -9.45 -11.79 37.60
CA LYS A 511 -9.54 -12.82 38.65
C LYS A 511 -8.24 -12.94 39.45
N SER A 512 -7.12 -12.47 38.90
CA SER A 512 -5.81 -12.29 39.54
C SER A 512 -5.68 -10.91 40.18
#